data_AF-A0A917CQ29-F1
#
_entry.id   AF-A0A917CQ29-F1
#
_cell.length_a   1.000
_cell.length_b   1.000
_cell.length_c   1.000
_cell.angle_alpha   90.00
_cell.angle_beta   90.00
_cell.angle_gamma   90.00
#
_symmetry.space_group_name_H-M   'P 1'
#
loop_
_entity.id
_entity.type
_entity.pdbx_description
1 polymer ?
#
loop_
_entity_poly.entity_id
_entity_poly.type
_entity_poly.pdbx_seq_one_letter_code
_entity_poly.pdbx_strand_id
1 'polypeptide(L)'
;MAYHTPQRIAELSIEAGKRKVSLPLPTLLTLGFLAGAFIALGFLLDIRVSGNVPGEWGSFAGFLGAAVFPLGLVLTIIAGGELLTGNMMAVTIARLAGQVSWGQLLRNWFWLTVSNFIGAVFIAFFFGHVLGLTSEGAFLQKTLAIVHAKLDESFFQSFVSGIGCNWLVGLAVWLSYAANDVAGKILAIWFPIMAFVALGFQHVVANMFVFPAAIFAGYAGWGDWLRNFIPVYLGNAVGGAVFVAVLYWLAYIRGVEREVAEE
;
A
#
# COMPACT_ATOMS: atom_id res chain seq x y z
N MET A 1 15.09 5.73 25.21
CA MET A 1 14.12 4.65 24.98
C MET A 1 14.48 3.95 23.67
N ALA A 2 14.22 2.64 23.56
CA ALA A 2 14.50 1.88 22.33
C ALA A 2 13.54 2.20 21.16
N TYR A 3 12.43 2.90 21.42
CA TYR A 3 11.43 3.30 20.44
C TYR A 3 10.88 4.71 20.70
N HIS A 4 10.23 5.30 19.70
CA HIS A 4 9.58 6.62 19.78
C HIS A 4 8.15 6.54 20.33
N THR A 5 7.76 7.52 21.15
CA THR A 5 6.39 7.64 21.66
C THR A 5 5.40 7.98 20.54
N PRO A 6 4.10 7.69 20.70
CA PRO A 6 3.08 8.08 19.72
C PRO A 6 3.11 9.56 19.34
N GLN A 7 3.37 10.44 20.31
CA GLN A 7 3.58 11.88 20.08
C GLN A 7 4.73 12.13 19.09
N ARG A 8 5.91 11.54 19.35
CA ARG A 8 7.07 11.73 18.47
C ARG A 8 6.85 11.11 17.09
N ILE A 9 6.10 10.01 16.99
CA ILE A 9 5.73 9.41 15.70
C ILE A 9 4.86 10.36 14.88
N ALA A 10 3.92 11.09 15.52
CA ALA A 10 3.08 12.07 14.84
C ALA A 10 3.92 13.19 14.21
N GLU A 11 4.88 13.73 14.95
CA GLU A 11 5.84 14.73 14.47
C GLU A 11 6.68 14.19 13.30
N LEU A 12 7.27 12.99 13.45
CA LEU A 12 8.04 12.34 12.39
C LEU A 12 7.21 12.10 11.12
N SER A 13 5.92 11.79 11.27
CA SER A 13 5.01 11.60 10.14
C SER A 13 4.75 12.91 9.40
N ILE A 14 4.63 14.03 10.12
CA ILE A 14 4.52 15.38 9.53
C ILE A 14 5.81 15.76 8.79
N GLU A 15 6.97 15.56 9.43
CA GLU A 15 8.29 15.80 8.83
C GLU A 15 8.45 15.00 7.53
N ALA A 16 8.09 13.71 7.56
CA ALA A 16 8.09 12.84 6.40
C ALA A 16 7.15 13.34 5.30
N GLY A 17 5.91 13.71 5.63
CA GLY A 17 4.95 14.26 4.68
C GLY A 17 5.43 15.53 3.98
N LYS A 18 6.04 16.45 4.73
CA LYS A 18 6.64 17.68 4.20
C LYS A 18 7.79 17.38 3.22
N ARG A 19 8.70 16.47 3.60
CA ARG A 19 9.82 16.05 2.74
C ARG A 19 9.33 15.41 1.44
N LYS A 20 8.28 14.59 1.51
CA LYS A 20 7.74 13.86 0.35
C LYS A 20 7.19 14.78 -0.73
N VAL A 21 6.56 15.90 -0.36
CA VAL A 21 6.05 16.88 -1.34
C VAL A 21 7.13 17.83 -1.87
N SER A 22 8.29 17.91 -1.22
CA SER A 22 9.42 18.72 -1.70
C SER A 22 10.35 17.97 -2.67
N LEU A 23 10.11 16.68 -2.92
CA LEU A 23 10.93 15.91 -3.86
C LEU A 23 10.79 16.47 -5.29
N PRO A 24 11.91 16.61 -6.03
CA PRO A 24 11.86 16.88 -7.47
C PRO A 24 11.06 15.80 -8.19
N LEU A 25 10.32 16.20 -9.23
CA LEU A 25 9.45 15.28 -9.98
C LEU A 25 10.19 14.02 -10.49
N PRO A 26 11.41 14.10 -11.06
CA PRO A 26 12.14 12.90 -11.50
C PRO A 26 12.41 11.93 -10.34
N THR A 27 12.79 12.44 -9.17
CA THR A 27 13.02 11.62 -7.97
C THR A 27 11.72 10.98 -7.49
N LEU A 28 10.62 11.74 -7.45
CA LEU A 28 9.30 11.23 -7.06
C LEU A 28 8.84 10.10 -7.97
N LEU A 29 9.03 10.23 -9.29
CA LEU A 29 8.67 9.21 -10.27
C LEU A 29 9.60 7.99 -10.18
N THR A 30 10.91 8.16 -10.00
CA THR A 30 11.81 7.01 -9.82
C THR A 30 11.45 6.21 -8.57
N LEU A 31 11.26 6.89 -7.44
CA LEU A 31 10.90 6.24 -6.18
C LEU A 31 9.47 5.67 -6.21
N GLY A 32 8.55 6.31 -6.95
CA GLY A 32 7.21 5.82 -7.18
C GLY A 32 7.19 4.56 -8.04
N PHE A 33 8.00 4.49 -9.09
CA PHE A 33 8.17 3.29 -9.90
C PHE A 33 8.67 2.13 -9.04
N LEU A 34 9.72 2.36 -8.24
CA LEU A 34 10.29 1.35 -7.35
C LEU A 34 9.25 0.84 -6.33
N ALA A 35 8.50 1.73 -5.69
CA ALA A 35 7.46 1.32 -4.74
C ALA A 35 6.36 0.47 -5.40
N GLY A 36 5.91 0.84 -6.61
CA GLY A 36 4.96 0.04 -7.37
C GLY A 36 5.50 -1.36 -7.69
N ALA A 37 6.75 -1.43 -8.15
CA ALA A 37 7.43 -2.68 -8.44
C ALA A 37 7.64 -3.54 -7.18
N PHE A 38 8.00 -2.95 -6.04
CA PHE A 38 8.19 -3.68 -4.79
C PHE A 38 6.90 -4.28 -4.26
N ILE A 39 5.79 -3.54 -4.28
CA ILE A 39 4.48 -4.08 -3.91
C ILE A 39 4.07 -5.22 -4.86
N ALA A 40 4.31 -5.06 -6.16
CA ALA A 40 4.07 -6.10 -7.15
C ALA A 40 4.92 -7.36 -6.92
N LEU A 41 6.20 -7.22 -6.51
CA LEU A 41 7.06 -8.34 -6.13
C LEU A 41 6.56 -9.07 -4.89
N GLY A 42 6.07 -8.34 -3.88
CA GLY A 42 5.43 -8.93 -2.70
C GLY A 42 4.19 -9.76 -3.09
N PHE A 43 3.36 -9.24 -4.00
CA PHE A 43 2.18 -9.96 -4.49
C PHE A 43 2.54 -11.15 -5.39
N LEU A 44 3.56 -11.01 -6.24
CA LEU A 44 4.07 -12.11 -7.04
C LEU A 44 4.57 -13.25 -6.12
N LEU A 45 5.29 -12.92 -5.05
CA LEU A 45 5.74 -13.90 -4.06
C LEU A 45 4.56 -14.58 -3.36
N ASP A 46 3.52 -13.85 -2.98
CA ASP A 46 2.28 -14.41 -2.44
C ASP A 46 1.67 -15.44 -3.42
N ILE A 47 1.46 -15.08 -4.69
CA ILE A 47 0.92 -15.99 -5.71
C ILE A 47 1.80 -17.23 -5.85
N ARG A 48 3.13 -17.06 -5.85
CA ARG A 48 4.09 -18.17 -6.00
C ARG A 48 4.12 -19.10 -4.79
N VAL A 49 4.01 -18.58 -3.58
CA VAL A 49 3.98 -19.39 -2.36
C VAL A 49 2.63 -20.09 -2.26
N SER A 50 1.53 -19.34 -2.31
CA SER A 50 0.19 -19.90 -2.13
C SER A 50 -0.25 -20.82 -3.28
N GLY A 51 0.24 -20.61 -4.51
CA GLY A 51 -0.04 -21.47 -5.66
C GLY A 51 0.76 -22.78 -5.71
N ASN A 52 1.86 -22.90 -4.96
CA ASN A 52 2.67 -24.12 -4.88
C ASN A 52 2.30 -25.04 -3.71
N VAL A 53 1.41 -24.58 -2.82
CA VAL A 53 0.97 -25.37 -1.67
C VAL A 53 -0.04 -26.43 -2.14
N PRO A 54 0.07 -27.69 -1.67
CA PRO A 54 -0.89 -28.74 -2.00
C PRO A 54 -2.33 -28.33 -1.64
N GLY A 55 -3.30 -28.66 -2.50
CA GLY A 55 -4.71 -28.29 -2.29
C GLY A 55 -5.30 -28.78 -0.97
N GLU A 56 -4.77 -29.90 -0.44
CA GLU A 56 -5.15 -30.48 0.87
C GLU A 56 -4.93 -29.54 2.06
N TRP A 57 -4.04 -28.56 1.92
CA TRP A 57 -3.73 -27.60 2.98
C TRP A 57 -4.76 -26.46 3.08
N GLY A 58 -5.68 -26.37 2.12
CA GLY A 58 -6.83 -25.47 2.16
C GLY A 58 -6.45 -24.01 2.45
N SER A 59 -7.05 -23.44 3.49
CA SER A 59 -6.87 -22.03 3.88
C SER A 59 -5.44 -21.69 4.35
N PHE A 60 -4.63 -22.68 4.72
CA PHE A 60 -3.25 -22.45 5.13
C PHE A 60 -2.38 -21.92 3.98
N ALA A 61 -2.70 -22.24 2.72
CA ALA A 61 -2.03 -21.67 1.55
C ALA A 61 -2.18 -20.14 1.49
N GLY A 62 -3.37 -19.62 1.81
CA GLY A 62 -3.65 -18.18 1.87
C GLY A 62 -2.89 -17.50 3.01
N PHE A 63 -2.77 -18.16 4.16
CA PHE A 63 -1.97 -17.66 5.28
C PHE A 63 -0.47 -17.55 4.93
N LEU A 64 0.11 -18.58 4.28
CA LEU A 64 1.51 -18.54 3.85
C LEU A 64 1.75 -17.43 2.82
N GLY A 65 0.83 -17.24 1.88
CA GLY A 65 0.86 -16.13 0.94
C GLY A 65 0.82 -14.76 1.63
N ALA A 66 -0.12 -14.58 2.56
CA ALA A 66 -0.23 -13.37 3.37
C ALA A 66 1.01 -13.11 4.22
N ALA A 67 1.68 -14.15 4.73
CA ALA A 67 2.88 -14.03 5.55
C ALA A 67 4.10 -13.53 4.76
N VAL A 68 4.18 -13.78 3.45
CA VAL A 68 5.31 -13.36 2.61
C VAL A 68 5.09 -12.05 1.84
N PHE A 69 3.83 -11.64 1.68
CA PHE A 69 3.46 -10.36 1.06
C PHE A 69 4.16 -9.12 1.66
N PRO A 70 4.42 -9.02 3.00
CA PRO A 70 5.07 -7.86 3.60
C PRO A 70 6.42 -7.45 2.98
N LEU A 71 7.07 -8.35 2.24
CA LEU A 71 8.27 -8.05 1.44
C LEU A 71 8.15 -6.73 0.68
N GLY A 72 7.00 -6.47 0.05
CA GLY A 72 6.83 -5.27 -0.79
C GLY A 72 6.94 -3.96 0.00
N LEU A 73 6.31 -3.87 1.18
CA LEU A 73 6.41 -2.67 2.01
C LEU A 73 7.76 -2.59 2.73
N VAL A 74 8.35 -3.73 3.13
CA VAL A 74 9.71 -3.77 3.69
C VAL A 74 10.72 -3.15 2.72
N LEU A 75 10.72 -3.58 1.45
CA LEU A 75 11.58 -2.99 0.42
C LEU A 75 11.31 -1.49 0.24
N THR A 76 10.04 -1.10 0.19
CA THR A 76 9.64 0.31 0.04
C THR A 76 10.17 1.19 1.18
N ILE A 77 10.11 0.73 2.43
CA ILE A 77 10.53 1.52 3.59
C ILE A 77 12.04 1.47 3.82
N ILE A 78 12.68 0.31 3.63
CA ILE A 78 14.10 0.10 3.95
C ILE A 78 15.01 0.46 2.78
N ALA A 79 14.73 -0.03 1.56
CA ALA A 79 15.52 0.29 0.37
C ALA A 79 15.20 1.69 -0.18
N GLY A 80 13.98 2.16 0.05
CA GLY A 80 13.50 3.47 -0.35
C GLY A 80 12.56 3.40 -1.55
N GLY A 81 11.38 3.97 -1.38
CA GLY A 81 10.34 4.10 -2.39
C GLY A 81 9.24 5.04 -1.92
N GLU A 82 8.49 5.59 -2.88
CA GLU A 82 7.37 6.48 -2.60
C GLU A 82 6.06 5.79 -2.95
N LEU A 83 5.41 5.23 -1.92
CA LEU A 83 4.16 4.50 -2.08
C LEU A 83 2.95 5.42 -1.88
N LEU A 84 2.03 5.40 -2.85
CA LEU A 84 0.79 6.17 -2.84
C LEU A 84 0.03 6.03 -1.51
N THR A 85 -0.22 4.81 -1.06
CA THR A 85 -1.05 4.51 0.11
C THR A 85 -0.41 4.96 1.43
N GLY A 86 0.91 4.84 1.55
CA GLY A 86 1.66 5.43 2.67
C GLY A 86 1.61 6.96 2.65
N ASN A 87 1.69 7.57 1.46
CA ASN A 87 1.62 9.03 1.30
C ASN A 87 0.21 9.59 1.51
N MET A 88 -0.84 8.78 1.30
CA MET A 88 -2.20 9.15 1.68
C MET A 88 -2.34 9.42 3.19
N MET A 89 -1.50 8.79 4.02
CA MET A 89 -1.39 9.09 5.44
C MET A 89 -0.38 10.23 5.70
N ALA A 90 0.89 10.05 5.32
CA ALA A 90 1.96 10.96 5.73
C ALA A 90 1.79 12.40 5.21
N VAL A 91 1.38 12.56 3.94
CA VAL A 91 1.17 13.89 3.36
C VAL A 91 -0.11 14.55 3.92
N THR A 92 -1.12 13.75 4.25
CA THR A 92 -2.35 14.25 4.88
C THR A 92 -2.08 14.79 6.27
N ILE A 93 -1.34 14.08 7.12
CA ILE A 93 -1.05 14.59 8.47
C ILE A 93 -0.21 15.88 8.40
N ALA A 94 0.74 15.96 7.46
CA ALA A 94 1.49 17.19 7.22
C ALA A 94 0.62 18.34 6.70
N ARG A 95 -0.40 18.04 5.88
CA ARG A 95 -1.41 19.01 5.46
C ARG A 95 -2.25 19.50 6.63
N LEU A 96 -2.68 18.62 7.53
CA LEU A 96 -3.48 18.96 8.70
C LEU A 96 -2.69 19.86 9.67
N ALA A 97 -1.38 19.62 9.82
CA ALA A 97 -0.46 20.46 10.59
C ALA A 97 -0.01 21.75 9.88
N GLY A 98 -0.68 22.14 8.78
CA GLY A 98 -0.39 23.38 8.05
C GLY A 98 0.93 23.43 7.28
N GLN A 99 1.69 22.33 7.21
CA GLN A 99 3.03 22.29 6.59
C GLN A 99 3.01 22.05 5.06
N VAL A 100 1.86 21.65 4.52
CA VAL A 100 1.67 21.28 3.11
C VAL A 100 0.36 21.89 2.62
N SER A 101 0.28 22.31 1.35
CA SER A 101 -0.98 22.79 0.74
C SER A 101 -1.82 21.66 0.14
N TRP A 102 -3.13 21.89 -0.05
CA TRP A 102 -4.01 20.92 -0.73
C TRP A 102 -3.54 20.61 -2.16
N GLY A 103 -3.02 21.60 -2.89
CA GLY A 103 -2.48 21.40 -4.23
C GLY A 103 -1.26 20.48 -4.25
N GLN A 104 -0.35 20.62 -3.28
CA GLN A 104 0.80 19.72 -3.13
C GLN A 104 0.38 18.29 -2.80
N LEU A 105 -0.62 18.12 -1.93
CA LEU A 105 -1.17 16.80 -1.59
C LEU A 105 -1.75 16.11 -2.82
N LEU A 106 -2.67 16.77 -3.54
CA LEU A 106 -3.31 16.20 -4.73
C LEU A 106 -2.30 15.91 -5.84
N ARG A 107 -1.32 16.81 -6.05
CA ARG A 107 -0.23 16.59 -7.02
C ARG A 107 0.62 15.38 -6.65
N ASN A 108 0.96 15.21 -5.37
CA ASN A 108 1.73 14.06 -4.91
C ASN A 108 0.98 12.75 -5.16
N TRP A 109 -0.30 12.69 -4.75
CA TRP A 109 -1.12 11.50 -4.96
C TRP A 109 -1.29 11.15 -6.43
N PHE A 110 -1.53 12.15 -7.29
CA PHE A 110 -1.67 11.94 -8.72
C PHE A 110 -0.40 11.29 -9.32
N TRP A 111 0.77 11.91 -9.12
CA TRP A 111 2.01 11.41 -9.71
C TRP A 111 2.42 10.05 -9.15
N LEU A 112 2.18 9.79 -7.87
CA LEU A 112 2.46 8.47 -7.29
C LEU A 112 1.49 7.40 -7.77
N THR A 113 0.23 7.74 -8.04
CA THR A 113 -0.71 6.81 -8.66
C THR A 113 -0.18 6.35 -10.01
N VAL A 114 0.19 7.30 -10.88
CA VAL A 114 0.73 7.01 -12.21
C VAL A 114 2.02 6.20 -12.10
N SER A 115 2.94 6.64 -11.25
CA SER A 115 4.26 6.02 -11.14
C SER A 115 4.23 4.62 -10.52
N ASN A 116 3.43 4.42 -9.46
CA ASN A 116 3.25 3.10 -8.85
C ASN A 116 2.57 2.14 -9.85
N PHE A 117 1.60 2.63 -10.63
CA PHE A 117 0.94 1.84 -11.67
C PHE A 117 1.94 1.37 -12.74
N ILE A 118 2.81 2.25 -13.24
CA ILE A 118 3.85 1.88 -14.21
C ILE A 118 4.79 0.82 -13.62
N GLY A 119 5.23 0.97 -12.37
CA GLY A 119 6.07 -0.02 -11.69
C GLY A 119 5.38 -1.38 -11.52
N ALA A 120 4.10 -1.38 -11.16
CA ALA A 120 3.32 -2.59 -10.99
C ALA A 120 3.07 -3.32 -12.33
N VAL A 121 2.72 -2.57 -13.39
CA VAL A 121 2.56 -3.10 -14.75
C VAL A 121 3.88 -3.66 -15.29
N PHE A 122 5.02 -3.02 -15.01
CA PHE A 122 6.34 -3.53 -15.38
C PHE A 122 6.56 -4.94 -14.83
N ILE A 123 6.30 -5.16 -13.55
CA ILE A 123 6.43 -6.50 -12.93
C ILE A 123 5.39 -7.47 -13.48
N ALA A 124 4.14 -7.05 -13.67
CA ALA A 124 3.09 -7.89 -14.25
C ALA A 124 3.45 -8.36 -15.66
N PHE A 125 4.03 -7.48 -16.49
CA PHE A 125 4.43 -7.81 -17.86
C PHE A 125 5.71 -8.66 -17.89
N PHE A 126 6.82 -8.14 -17.38
CA PHE A 126 8.11 -8.83 -17.53
C PHE A 126 8.20 -10.09 -16.68
N PHE A 127 7.74 -10.05 -15.43
CA PHE A 127 7.92 -11.19 -14.52
C PHE A 127 6.67 -12.08 -14.54
N GLY A 128 5.48 -11.48 -14.59
CA GLY A 128 4.23 -12.24 -14.67
C GLY A 128 4.04 -12.95 -16.01
N HIS A 129 4.06 -12.18 -17.11
CA HIS A 129 3.76 -12.67 -18.47
C HIS A 129 4.98 -13.23 -19.20
N VAL A 130 6.07 -12.47 -19.36
CA VAL A 130 7.24 -12.90 -20.15
C VAL A 130 7.97 -14.08 -19.50
N LEU A 131 8.13 -14.09 -18.17
CA LEU A 131 8.73 -15.22 -17.44
C LEU A 131 7.70 -16.30 -17.04
N GLY A 132 6.41 -16.13 -17.35
CA GLY A 132 5.38 -17.11 -17.04
C GLY A 132 5.04 -17.27 -15.55
N LEU A 133 5.50 -16.37 -14.67
CA LEU A 133 5.35 -16.56 -13.21
C LEU A 133 3.92 -16.38 -12.70
N THR A 134 3.03 -15.79 -13.50
CA THR A 134 1.58 -15.67 -13.19
C THR A 134 0.66 -16.24 -14.27
N SER A 135 1.18 -16.59 -15.45
CA SER A 135 0.36 -16.96 -16.62
C SER A 135 0.29 -18.46 -16.90
N GLU A 136 0.89 -19.31 -16.07
CA GLU A 136 0.93 -20.75 -16.29
C GLU A 136 0.48 -21.58 -15.07
N GLY A 137 -0.12 -22.74 -15.34
CA GLY A 137 -0.42 -23.78 -14.36
C GLY A 137 -1.17 -23.28 -13.12
N ALA A 138 -0.71 -23.70 -11.94
CA ALA A 138 -1.32 -23.34 -10.66
C ALA A 138 -1.26 -21.82 -10.36
N PHE A 139 -0.27 -21.10 -10.89
CA PHE A 139 -0.12 -19.66 -10.67
C PHE A 139 -1.16 -18.86 -11.44
N LEU A 140 -1.49 -19.28 -12.67
CA LEU A 140 -2.62 -18.72 -13.41
C LEU A 140 -3.91 -18.93 -12.64
N GLN A 141 -4.20 -20.16 -12.21
CA GLN A 141 -5.43 -20.45 -11.45
C GLN A 141 -5.54 -19.61 -10.19
N LYS A 142 -4.43 -19.42 -9.45
CA LYS A 142 -4.42 -18.55 -8.27
C LYS A 142 -4.65 -17.08 -8.63
N THR A 143 -3.99 -16.58 -9.67
CA THR A 143 -4.16 -15.21 -10.17
C THR A 143 -5.62 -14.94 -10.54
N LEU A 144 -6.25 -15.85 -11.30
CA LEU A 144 -7.63 -15.71 -11.73
C LEU A 144 -8.61 -15.81 -10.55
N ALA A 145 -8.39 -16.72 -9.62
CA ALA A 145 -9.21 -16.82 -8.41
C ALA A 145 -9.20 -15.51 -7.60
N ILE A 146 -8.03 -14.87 -7.47
CA ILE A 146 -7.90 -13.58 -6.78
C ILE A 146 -8.64 -12.46 -7.55
N VAL A 147 -8.49 -12.40 -8.88
CA VAL A 147 -9.14 -11.35 -9.70
C VAL A 147 -10.65 -11.51 -9.72
N HIS A 148 -11.17 -12.73 -9.90
CA HIS A 148 -12.61 -12.98 -9.88
C HIS A 148 -13.23 -12.65 -8.53
N ALA A 149 -12.61 -13.08 -7.41
CA ALA A 149 -13.09 -12.74 -6.08
C ALA A 149 -13.19 -11.22 -5.86
N LYS A 150 -12.26 -10.44 -6.43
CA LYS A 150 -12.28 -8.96 -6.36
C LYS A 150 -13.32 -8.30 -7.27
N LEU A 151 -13.73 -8.98 -8.35
CA LEU A 151 -14.76 -8.49 -9.29
C LEU A 151 -16.19 -8.86 -8.87
N ASP A 152 -16.33 -9.93 -8.09
CA ASP A 152 -17.59 -10.36 -7.50
C ASP A 152 -18.07 -9.40 -6.39
N GLU A 153 -17.16 -8.63 -5.81
CA GLU A 153 -17.51 -7.60 -4.84
C GLU A 153 -18.26 -6.41 -5.47
N SER A 154 -19.28 -5.94 -4.76
CA SER A 154 -19.94 -4.68 -5.08
C SER A 154 -19.02 -3.47 -4.83
N PHE A 155 -19.36 -2.33 -5.44
CA PHE A 155 -18.64 -1.07 -5.23
C PHE A 155 -18.47 -0.73 -3.74
N PHE A 156 -19.52 -0.88 -2.95
CA PHE A 156 -19.48 -0.57 -1.51
C PHE A 156 -18.59 -1.54 -0.73
N GLN A 157 -18.62 -2.84 -1.06
CA GLN A 157 -17.73 -3.82 -0.44
C GLN A 157 -16.27 -3.51 -0.75
N SER A 158 -15.93 -3.25 -2.02
CA SER A 158 -14.57 -2.89 -2.41
C SER A 158 -14.09 -1.57 -1.79
N PHE A 159 -15.00 -0.60 -1.63
CA PHE A 159 -14.71 0.66 -0.94
C PHE A 159 -14.39 0.44 0.54
N VAL A 160 -15.25 -0.28 1.28
CA VAL A 160 -15.02 -0.58 2.72
C VAL A 160 -13.78 -1.44 2.92
N SER A 161 -13.57 -2.42 2.05
CA SER A 161 -12.36 -3.25 2.01
C SER A 161 -11.11 -2.40 1.80
N GLY A 162 -11.19 -1.39 0.92
CA GLY A 162 -10.13 -0.40 0.73
C GLY A 162 -9.84 0.45 1.98
N ILE A 163 -10.86 0.82 2.76
CA ILE A 163 -10.67 1.55 4.03
C ILE A 163 -9.84 0.71 5.00
N GLY A 164 -10.27 -0.54 5.22
CA GLY A 164 -9.59 -1.47 6.12
C GLY A 164 -8.13 -1.73 5.69
N CYS A 165 -7.90 -1.87 4.39
CA CYS A 165 -6.55 -2.05 3.85
C CYS A 165 -5.64 -0.88 4.23
N ASN A 166 -5.99 0.35 3.86
CA ASN A 166 -5.07 1.46 4.05
C ASN A 166 -5.02 2.00 5.48
N TRP A 167 -5.97 1.61 6.33
CA TRP A 167 -5.81 1.77 7.77
C TRP A 167 -4.60 0.94 8.25
N LEU A 168 -4.53 -0.35 7.87
CA LEU A 168 -3.41 -1.22 8.24
C LEU A 168 -2.09 -0.85 7.55
N VAL A 169 -2.11 -0.46 6.27
CA VAL A 169 -0.91 0.01 5.56
C VAL A 169 -0.41 1.33 6.16
N GLY A 170 -1.30 2.28 6.44
CA GLY A 170 -0.94 3.53 7.12
C GLY A 170 -0.35 3.27 8.52
N LEU A 171 -0.92 2.32 9.28
CA LEU A 171 -0.38 1.89 10.57
C LEU A 171 0.98 1.19 10.43
N ALA A 172 1.21 0.38 9.40
CA ALA A 172 2.53 -0.22 9.16
C ALA A 172 3.61 0.85 8.97
N VAL A 173 3.32 1.89 8.17
CA VAL A 173 4.23 3.04 7.99
C VAL A 173 4.41 3.81 9.30
N TRP A 174 3.32 4.10 10.02
CA TRP A 174 3.34 4.76 11.32
C TRP A 174 4.21 4.03 12.34
N LEU A 175 3.98 2.72 12.52
CA LEU A 175 4.73 1.88 13.45
C LEU A 175 6.20 1.75 13.04
N SER A 176 6.51 1.79 11.74
CA SER A 176 7.90 1.80 11.29
C SER A 176 8.68 3.04 11.74
N TYR A 177 8.01 4.16 11.98
CA TYR A 177 8.62 5.36 12.57
C TYR A 177 8.86 5.23 14.07
N ALA A 178 8.26 4.24 14.75
CA ALA A 178 8.54 3.98 16.16
C ALA A 178 9.94 3.38 16.37
N ALA A 179 10.44 2.63 15.39
CA ALA A 179 11.68 1.84 15.50
C ALA A 179 12.92 2.59 14.97
N ASN A 180 14.03 2.42 15.68
CA ASN A 180 15.32 3.03 15.33
C ASN A 180 16.25 2.09 14.55
N ASP A 181 15.96 0.79 14.52
CA ASP A 181 16.72 -0.24 13.84
C ASP A 181 15.91 -0.93 12.73
N VAL A 182 16.61 -1.61 11.82
CA VAL A 182 16.00 -2.25 10.65
C VAL A 182 15.09 -3.43 11.06
N ALA A 183 15.48 -4.22 12.06
CA ALA A 183 14.70 -5.39 12.48
C ALA A 183 13.35 -4.97 13.09
N GLY A 184 13.36 -3.95 13.95
CA GLY A 184 12.15 -3.35 14.51
C GLY A 184 11.22 -2.80 13.43
N LYS A 185 11.75 -2.15 12.39
CA LYS A 185 10.95 -1.67 11.24
C LYS A 185 10.33 -2.82 10.46
N ILE A 186 11.08 -3.89 10.21
CA ILE A 186 10.56 -5.08 9.50
C ILE A 186 9.40 -5.68 10.30
N LEU A 187 9.57 -5.89 11.61
CA LEU A 187 8.52 -6.46 12.47
C LEU A 187 7.27 -5.55 12.55
N ALA A 188 7.47 -4.24 12.65
CA ALA A 188 6.40 -3.24 12.66
C ALA A 188 5.57 -3.27 11.36
N ILE A 189 6.22 -3.54 10.23
CA ILE A 189 5.58 -3.66 8.91
C ILE A 189 4.90 -5.03 8.75
N TRP A 190 5.53 -6.10 9.22
CA TRP A 190 5.13 -7.47 8.91
C TRP A 190 3.69 -7.77 9.30
N PHE A 191 3.34 -7.56 10.58
CA PHE A 191 2.05 -7.99 11.10
C PHE A 191 0.86 -7.24 10.52
N PRO A 192 0.86 -5.89 10.42
CA PRO A 192 -0.27 -5.18 9.80
C PRO A 192 -0.46 -5.54 8.33
N ILE A 193 0.64 -5.74 7.59
CA ILE A 193 0.56 -6.10 6.17
C ILE A 193 0.06 -7.53 5.97
N MET A 194 0.59 -8.49 6.73
CA MET A 194 0.07 -9.86 6.74
C MET A 194 -1.42 -9.90 7.10
N ALA A 195 -1.84 -9.10 8.09
CA ALA A 195 -3.23 -9.04 8.53
C ALA A 195 -4.17 -8.57 7.42
N PHE A 196 -3.86 -7.49 6.70
CA PHE A 196 -4.78 -7.02 5.65
C PHE A 196 -4.93 -8.04 4.52
N VAL A 197 -3.84 -8.74 4.16
CA VAL A 197 -3.86 -9.75 3.11
C VAL A 197 -4.67 -10.98 3.57
N ALA A 198 -4.43 -11.44 4.80
CA ALA A 198 -5.17 -12.57 5.37
C ALA A 198 -6.67 -12.27 5.55
N LEU A 199 -7.03 -11.01 5.83
CA LEU A 199 -8.42 -10.53 5.91
C LEU A 199 -9.07 -10.34 4.53
N GLY A 200 -8.30 -10.40 3.44
CA GLY A 200 -8.81 -10.20 2.08
C GLY A 200 -9.06 -8.73 1.72
N PHE A 201 -8.45 -7.78 2.44
CA PHE A 201 -8.65 -6.37 2.12
C PHE A 201 -8.01 -5.96 0.79
N GLN A 202 -8.60 -4.96 0.12
CA GLN A 202 -8.17 -4.52 -1.20
C GLN A 202 -7.17 -3.36 -1.13
N HIS A 203 -5.96 -3.59 -1.67
CA HIS A 203 -4.90 -2.58 -1.77
C HIS A 203 -4.79 -2.07 -3.20
N VAL A 204 -4.92 -0.76 -3.41
CA VAL A 204 -4.98 -0.16 -4.75
C VAL A 204 -3.72 -0.45 -5.57
N VAL A 205 -2.53 -0.34 -4.98
CA VAL A 205 -1.26 -0.59 -5.69
C VAL A 205 -1.00 -2.08 -5.91
N ALA A 206 -1.50 -2.96 -5.03
CA ALA A 206 -1.42 -4.40 -5.28
C ALA A 206 -2.36 -4.79 -6.44
N ASN A 207 -3.54 -4.16 -6.50
CA ASN A 207 -4.49 -4.36 -7.58
C ASN A 207 -3.98 -3.77 -8.92
N MET A 208 -3.09 -2.77 -8.90
CA MET A 208 -2.34 -2.30 -10.08
C MET A 208 -1.39 -3.36 -10.66
N PHE A 209 -1.12 -4.47 -9.97
CA PHE A 209 -0.32 -5.59 -10.48
C PHE A 209 -1.20 -6.77 -10.91
N VAL A 210 -2.08 -7.26 -10.02
CA VAL A 210 -2.76 -8.55 -10.25
C VAL A 210 -3.77 -8.48 -11.40
N PHE A 211 -4.43 -7.33 -11.59
CA PHE A 211 -5.32 -7.12 -12.73
C PHE A 211 -4.56 -7.08 -14.05
N PRO A 212 -3.49 -6.26 -14.22
CA PRO A 212 -2.63 -6.36 -15.40
C PRO A 212 -2.08 -7.77 -15.67
N ALA A 213 -1.72 -8.53 -14.63
CA ALA A 213 -1.27 -9.92 -14.81
C ALA A 213 -2.36 -10.80 -15.45
N ALA A 214 -3.61 -10.71 -15.00
CA ALA A 214 -4.74 -11.42 -15.60
C ALA A 214 -5.12 -10.89 -17.00
N ILE A 215 -4.98 -9.58 -17.24
CA ILE A 215 -5.19 -8.95 -18.55
C ILE A 215 -4.17 -9.48 -19.57
N PHE A 216 -2.88 -9.52 -19.22
CA PHE A 216 -1.84 -10.06 -20.09
C PHE A 216 -1.95 -11.57 -20.31
N ALA A 217 -2.59 -12.30 -19.37
CA ALA A 217 -2.95 -13.69 -19.55
C ALA A 217 -4.21 -13.90 -20.42
N GLY A 218 -4.95 -12.84 -20.76
CA GLY A 218 -6.14 -12.89 -21.61
C GLY A 218 -7.47 -13.17 -20.91
N TYR A 219 -7.53 -13.03 -19.58
CA TYR A 219 -8.70 -13.41 -18.75
C TYR A 219 -9.42 -12.24 -18.08
N ALA A 220 -8.93 -11.01 -18.24
CA ALA A 220 -9.58 -9.80 -17.73
C ALA A 220 -9.39 -8.63 -18.70
N GLY A 221 -10.22 -7.60 -18.58
CA GLY A 221 -10.11 -6.36 -19.35
C GLY A 221 -9.68 -5.16 -18.50
N TRP A 222 -9.21 -4.10 -19.16
CA TRP A 222 -8.94 -2.81 -18.50
C TRP A 222 -10.21 -2.18 -17.88
N GLY A 223 -11.39 -2.50 -18.41
CA GLY A 223 -12.67 -2.12 -17.82
C GLY A 223 -12.92 -2.76 -16.44
N ASP A 224 -12.54 -4.03 -16.29
CA ASP A 224 -12.61 -4.75 -15.00
C ASP A 224 -11.66 -4.13 -13.98
N TRP A 225 -10.44 -3.80 -14.42
CA TRP A 225 -9.49 -3.06 -13.59
C TRP A 225 -10.05 -1.72 -13.15
N LEU A 226 -10.64 -0.91 -14.03
CA LEU A 226 -11.23 0.38 -13.67
C LEU A 226 -12.38 0.24 -12.67
N ARG A 227 -13.27 -0.75 -12.86
CA ARG A 227 -14.40 -1.04 -11.96
C ARG A 227 -13.92 -1.36 -10.54
N ASN A 228 -12.80 -2.05 -10.41
CA ASN A 228 -12.17 -2.34 -9.12
C ASN A 228 -11.36 -1.14 -8.57
N PHE A 229 -10.57 -0.50 -9.43
CA PHE A 229 -9.62 0.55 -9.06
C PHE A 229 -10.30 1.72 -8.37
N ILE A 230 -11.43 2.21 -8.89
CA ILE A 230 -12.12 3.40 -8.38
C ILE A 230 -12.56 3.24 -6.92
N PRO A 231 -13.39 2.24 -6.54
CA PRO A 231 -13.83 2.09 -5.15
C PRO A 231 -12.65 1.82 -4.21
N VAL A 232 -11.67 1.00 -4.63
CA VAL A 232 -10.51 0.65 -3.79
C VAL A 232 -9.61 1.86 -3.58
N TYR A 233 -9.39 2.70 -4.61
CA TYR A 233 -8.63 3.95 -4.49
C TYR A 233 -9.28 4.90 -3.47
N LEU A 234 -10.59 5.11 -3.60
CA LEU A 234 -11.34 5.98 -2.68
C LEU A 234 -11.32 5.42 -1.24
N GLY A 235 -11.48 4.11 -1.10
CA GLY A 235 -11.41 3.43 0.20
C GLY A 235 -10.03 3.59 0.83
N ASN A 236 -8.96 3.33 0.07
CA ASN A 236 -7.60 3.53 0.54
C ASN A 236 -7.33 5.00 0.92
N ALA A 237 -7.81 5.97 0.13
CA ALA A 237 -7.68 7.39 0.47
C ALA A 237 -8.32 7.69 1.84
N VAL A 238 -9.54 7.20 2.09
CA VAL A 238 -10.22 7.37 3.38
C VAL A 238 -9.49 6.64 4.51
N GLY A 239 -9.03 5.40 4.31
CA GLY A 239 -8.32 4.62 5.32
C GLY A 239 -7.05 5.31 5.81
N GLY A 240 -6.21 5.82 4.89
CA GLY A 240 -4.98 6.51 5.26
C GLY A 240 -5.20 7.94 5.78
N ALA A 241 -6.07 8.71 5.11
CA ALA A 241 -6.29 10.12 5.44
C ALA A 241 -7.12 10.30 6.71
N VAL A 242 -8.18 9.50 6.90
CA VAL A 242 -9.10 9.68 8.04
C VAL A 242 -8.64 8.84 9.23
N PHE A 243 -8.58 7.51 9.06
CA PHE A 243 -8.37 6.59 10.18
C PHE A 243 -6.95 6.57 10.73
N VAL A 244 -5.99 7.12 9.99
CA VAL A 244 -4.64 7.37 10.50
C VAL A 244 -4.41 8.87 10.64
N ALA A 245 -4.28 9.62 9.55
CA ALA A 245 -3.83 11.02 9.66
C ALA A 245 -4.74 11.92 10.51
N VAL A 246 -6.06 11.95 10.27
CA VAL A 246 -6.99 12.81 11.05
C VAL A 246 -7.04 12.39 12.51
N LEU A 247 -7.21 11.10 12.81
CA LEU A 247 -7.34 10.64 14.19
C LEU A 247 -6.08 10.89 15.01
N TYR A 248 -4.90 10.60 14.45
CA TYR A 248 -3.64 10.85 15.15
C TYR A 248 -3.31 12.35 15.25
N TRP A 249 -3.66 13.16 14.24
CA TRP A 249 -3.52 14.62 14.34
C TRP A 249 -4.40 15.22 15.44
N LEU A 250 -5.66 14.79 15.54
CA LEU A 250 -6.59 15.21 16.59
C LEU A 250 -6.06 14.87 17.99
N ALA A 251 -5.47 13.68 18.15
CA ALA A 251 -5.02 13.17 19.44
C ALA A 251 -3.68 13.77 19.89
N TYR A 252 -2.74 14.01 18.98
CA TYR A 252 -1.34 14.31 19.32
C TYR A 252 -0.84 15.69 18.86
N ILE A 253 -1.50 16.34 17.89
CA ILE A 253 -0.96 17.57 17.28
C ILE A 253 -1.83 18.78 17.57
N ARG A 254 -3.15 18.66 17.39
CA ARG A 254 -4.09 19.81 17.49
C ARG A 254 -4.04 20.54 18.85
N GLY A 255 -3.87 19.81 19.95
CA GLY A 255 -3.80 20.39 21.29
C GLY A 255 -2.52 21.24 21.47
N VAL A 256 -1.38 20.69 21.03
CA VAL A 256 -0.08 21.36 21.11
C VAL A 256 -0.04 22.62 20.24
N GLU A 257 -0.62 22.59 19.04
CA GLU A 257 -0.71 23.78 18.17
C GLU A 257 -1.54 24.92 18.78
N ARG A 258 -2.54 24.59 19.63
CA ARG A 258 -3.35 25.60 20.32
C ARG A 258 -2.60 26.27 21.46
N GLU A 259 -1.91 25.49 22.27
CA GLU A 259 -1.09 26.02 23.39
C GLU A 259 -0.03 26.99 22.86
N VAL A 260 0.68 26.63 21.79
CA VAL A 260 1.69 27.50 21.16
C VAL A 260 1.08 28.75 20.51
N ALA A 261 -0.17 28.69 20.05
CA ALA A 261 -0.83 29.86 19.44
C ALA A 261 -1.43 30.82 20.49
N GLU A 262 -1.56 30.36 21.74
CA GLU A 262 -2.09 31.13 22.88
C GLU A 262 -0.96 31.78 23.72
N GLU A 263 0.31 31.39 23.50
CA GLU A 263 1.53 32.01 24.05
C GLU A 263 2.07 33.16 23.17
#